data_AF-A0A497QRC3-F1
#
_entry.id   AF-A0A497QRC3-F1
#
_cell.length_a   1.000
_cell.length_b   1.000
_cell.length_c   1.000
_cell.angle_alpha   90.00
_cell.angle_beta   90.00
_cell.angle_gamma   90.00
#
_symmetry.space_group_name_H-M   'P 1'
#
loop_
_entity.id
_entity.type
_entity.pdbx_description
1 polymer ?
#
loop_
_entity_poly.entity_id
_entity_poly.type
_entity_poly.pdbx_seq_one_letter_code
_entity_poly.pdbx_strand_id
1 'polypeptide(L)'
;MQYSCQCYFWPFCPYSPPSINRLRLTQTPQWADEYGAVWVVCGPVIDDTASIEWIGDPGELPVAIPDAFFKIVIRETDDAGHPEVLGFLFEHFDPKIKNLYDNRRNHKIDDNDLSLFFASLDTIEARTGLDFLTMLPDTAEVEIESVTPTRLWD
;
A
#
# COMPACT_ATOMS: atom_id res chain seq x y z
N MET A 1 -5.31 22.24 0.33
CA MET A 1 -4.51 21.04 0.62
C MET A 1 -5.44 19.96 1.13
N GLN A 2 -5.95 19.12 0.23
CA GLN A 2 -6.83 18.02 0.60
C GLN A 2 -5.98 16.77 0.83
N TYR A 3 -5.35 16.69 2.01
CA TYR A 3 -4.80 15.43 2.50
C TYR A 3 -5.94 14.66 3.15
N SER A 4 -6.53 13.73 2.41
CA SER A 4 -7.58 12.85 2.92
C SER A 4 -7.13 11.41 2.78
N CYS A 5 -6.24 10.98 3.68
CA CYS A 5 -6.20 9.64 4.24
C CYS A 5 -5.13 9.61 5.33
N GLN A 6 -5.52 9.94 6.57
CA GLN A 6 -4.75 9.49 7.72
C GLN A 6 -5.01 7.99 7.84
N CYS A 7 -4.07 7.18 7.36
CA CYS A 7 -4.13 5.73 7.56
C CYS A 7 -3.87 5.44 9.06
N TYR A 8 -4.87 5.65 9.92
CA TYR A 8 -4.77 5.61 11.39
C TYR A 8 -4.35 4.24 11.94
N PHE A 9 -4.48 3.18 11.14
CA PHE A 9 -4.17 1.81 11.54
C PHE A 9 -2.66 1.50 11.58
N TRP A 10 -1.86 2.26 10.84
CA TRP A 10 -0.46 1.94 10.58
C TRP A 10 0.55 2.30 11.68
N PRO A 11 0.45 3.46 12.39
CA PRO A 11 1.45 3.81 13.40
C PRO A 11 1.42 2.89 14.64
N PHE A 12 0.39 2.06 14.79
CA PHE A 12 0.24 1.12 15.91
C PHE A 12 0.54 -0.33 15.53
N CYS A 13 0.84 -0.63 14.25
CA CYS A 13 1.23 -1.97 13.84
C CYS A 13 2.71 -2.21 14.20
N PRO A 14 3.02 -3.12 15.15
CA PRO A 14 4.37 -3.29 15.70
C PRO A 14 5.41 -3.80 14.69
N TYR A 15 4.99 -4.27 13.51
CA TYR A 15 5.86 -4.80 12.47
C TYR A 15 5.86 -4.00 11.16
N SER A 16 5.49 -2.71 11.20
CA SER A 16 5.50 -1.85 10.00
C SER A 16 6.91 -1.78 9.38
N PRO A 17 7.08 -2.17 8.11
CA PRO A 17 8.39 -2.10 7.46
C PRO A 17 8.86 -0.64 7.30
N PRO A 18 10.18 -0.36 7.35
CA PRO A 18 10.73 1.00 7.21
C PRO A 18 10.30 1.72 5.93
N SER A 19 10.16 0.99 4.83
CA SER A 19 9.70 1.47 3.52
C SER A 19 8.32 2.14 3.57
N ILE A 20 7.41 1.65 4.42
CA ILE A 20 6.09 2.25 4.61
C ILE A 20 6.16 3.60 5.28
N ASN A 21 7.08 3.78 6.24
CA ASN A 21 7.30 5.07 6.87
C ASN A 21 7.82 6.10 5.86
N ARG A 22 8.69 5.70 4.92
CA ARG A 22 9.15 6.56 3.80
C ARG A 22 7.99 6.98 2.90
N LEU A 23 7.16 6.03 2.45
CA LEU A 23 5.97 6.33 1.65
C LEU A 23 5.02 7.32 2.33
N ARG A 24 4.83 7.18 3.65
CA ARG A 24 3.92 8.04 4.42
C ARG A 24 4.50 9.42 4.67
N LEU A 25 5.74 9.49 5.17
CA LEU A 25 6.31 10.70 5.75
C LEU A 25 7.01 11.60 4.74
N THR A 26 7.50 11.04 3.62
CA THR A 26 8.30 11.81 2.66
C THR A 26 7.74 11.75 1.25
N GLN A 27 7.50 10.55 0.71
CA GLN A 27 7.24 10.40 -0.73
C GLN A 27 5.88 10.94 -1.15
N THR A 28 4.79 10.56 -0.46
CA THR A 28 3.45 11.07 -0.79
C THR A 28 3.33 12.60 -0.62
N PRO A 29 3.88 13.22 0.44
CA PRO A 29 3.93 14.68 0.53
C PRO A 29 4.68 15.34 -0.64
N GLN A 30 5.84 14.78 -1.04
CA GLN A 30 6.61 15.31 -2.18
C GLN A 30 5.80 15.30 -3.48
N TRP A 31 5.12 14.19 -3.77
CA TRP A 31 4.24 14.11 -4.95
C TRP A 31 3.05 15.05 -4.87
N ALA A 32 2.48 15.26 -3.68
CA ALA A 32 1.41 16.24 -3.48
C ALA A 32 1.89 17.67 -3.75
N ASP A 33 3.10 18.01 -3.31
CA ASP A 33 3.71 19.33 -3.54
C ASP A 33 4.05 19.54 -5.02
N GLU A 34 4.50 18.49 -5.71
CA GLU A 34 4.89 18.54 -7.12
C GLU A 34 3.69 18.56 -8.08
N TYR A 35 2.72 17.67 -7.86
CA TYR A 35 1.56 17.49 -8.75
C TYR A 35 0.33 18.26 -8.28
N GLY A 36 0.44 19.03 -7.19
CA GLY A 36 -0.61 19.85 -6.60
C GLY A 36 -1.63 19.07 -5.76
N ALA A 37 -1.99 17.86 -6.20
CA ALA A 37 -2.82 16.93 -5.45
C ALA A 37 -2.48 15.47 -5.79
N VAL A 38 -2.62 14.60 -4.79
CA VAL A 38 -2.62 13.14 -4.94
C VAL A 38 -3.73 12.56 -4.09
N TRP A 39 -4.38 11.51 -4.59
CA TRP A 39 -5.37 10.74 -3.86
C TRP A 39 -4.70 9.48 -3.32
N VAL A 40 -5.04 9.11 -2.09
CA VAL A 40 -4.45 7.95 -1.44
C VAL A 40 -5.56 7.08 -0.89
N VAL A 41 -5.53 5.80 -1.26
CA VAL A 41 -6.39 4.75 -0.68
C VAL A 41 -5.47 3.76 0.01
N CYS A 42 -5.77 3.39 1.26
CA CYS A 42 -4.91 2.51 2.05
C CYS A 42 -5.76 1.68 3.02
N GLY A 43 -5.32 0.46 3.30
CA GLY A 43 -6.06 -0.42 4.20
C GLY A 43 -5.33 -1.71 4.53
N PRO A 44 -5.85 -2.46 5.51
CA PRO A 44 -5.41 -3.82 5.78
C PRO A 44 -5.91 -4.78 4.69
N VAL A 45 -5.21 -5.90 4.55
CA VAL A 45 -5.62 -7.09 3.80
C VAL A 45 -5.74 -8.21 4.83
N ILE A 46 -6.89 -8.89 4.83
CA ILE A 46 -7.14 -10.06 5.67
C ILE A 46 -7.49 -11.19 4.70
N ASP A 47 -6.61 -12.16 4.57
CA ASP A 47 -6.84 -13.28 3.66
C ASP A 47 -7.76 -14.31 4.35
N ASP A 48 -8.87 -14.66 3.71
CA ASP A 48 -9.89 -15.60 4.23
C ASP A 48 -9.38 -17.04 4.51
N THR A 49 -8.10 -17.30 4.29
CA THR A 49 -7.49 -18.64 4.36
C THR A 49 -6.63 -18.86 5.60
N ALA A 50 -6.27 -17.81 6.34
CA ALA A 50 -5.45 -17.89 7.54
C ALA A 50 -6.32 -17.83 8.81
N SER A 51 -5.84 -18.47 9.90
CA SER A 51 -6.41 -18.24 11.22
C SER A 51 -6.13 -16.79 11.61
N ILE A 52 -7.15 -15.93 11.56
CA ILE A 52 -7.02 -14.51 11.94
C ILE A 52 -6.46 -14.44 13.35
N GLU A 53 -5.27 -13.84 13.48
CA GLU A 53 -4.68 -13.54 14.78
C GLU A 53 -5.32 -12.26 15.36
N TRP A 54 -5.43 -12.17 16.68
CA TRP A 54 -6.07 -11.03 17.35
C TRP A 54 -5.19 -10.51 18.49
N ILE A 55 -5.17 -9.19 18.66
CA ILE A 55 -4.51 -8.51 19.78
C ILE A 55 -5.58 -7.86 20.67
N GLY A 56 -5.43 -7.98 21.98
CA GLY A 56 -6.26 -7.28 22.98
C GLY A 56 -6.21 -7.99 24.33
N ASP A 57 -6.04 -7.22 25.41
CA ASP A 57 -6.07 -7.77 26.76
C ASP A 57 -7.51 -8.10 27.20
N PRO A 58 -7.71 -8.96 28.21
CA PRO A 58 -9.04 -9.24 28.75
C PRO A 58 -9.78 -7.96 29.17
N GLY A 59 -10.86 -7.62 28.47
CA GLY A 59 -11.65 -6.41 28.71
C GLY A 59 -11.46 -5.30 27.68
N GLU A 60 -10.54 -5.45 26.73
CA GLU A 60 -10.36 -4.55 25.58
C GLU A 60 -11.12 -5.06 24.35
N LEU A 61 -11.32 -4.17 23.36
CA LEU A 61 -11.85 -4.57 22.06
C LEU A 61 -10.74 -5.30 21.29
N PRO A 62 -10.92 -6.58 20.92
CA PRO A 62 -9.91 -7.31 20.17
C PRO A 62 -9.78 -6.73 18.76
N VAL A 63 -8.55 -6.57 18.31
CA VAL A 63 -8.20 -6.04 16.99
C VAL A 63 -7.58 -7.16 16.16
N ALA A 64 -8.12 -7.41 14.98
CA ALA A 64 -7.58 -8.39 14.04
C ALA A 64 -6.21 -7.93 13.53
N ILE A 65 -5.27 -8.86 13.46
CA ILE A 65 -3.97 -8.66 12.84
C ILE A 65 -4.12 -8.90 11.34
N PRO A 66 -3.84 -7.90 10.48
CA PRO A 66 -3.88 -8.08 9.03
C PRO A 66 -2.77 -9.00 8.53
N ASP A 67 -3.01 -9.73 7.43
CA ASP A 67 -2.01 -10.54 6.74
C ASP A 67 -1.08 -9.70 5.87
N ALA A 68 -1.62 -8.62 5.31
CA ALA A 68 -0.88 -7.61 4.57
C ALA A 68 -1.54 -6.26 4.72
N PHE A 69 -0.94 -5.27 4.06
CA PHE A 69 -1.52 -3.96 3.92
C PHE A 69 -1.27 -3.43 2.52
N PHE A 70 -2.19 -2.61 2.01
CA PHE A 70 -2.02 -1.99 0.71
C PHE A 70 -2.03 -0.46 0.81
N LYS A 71 -1.38 0.16 -0.16
CA LYS A 71 -1.47 1.60 -0.40
C LYS A 71 -1.51 1.84 -1.90
N ILE A 72 -2.51 2.57 -2.33
CA ILE A 72 -2.70 3.02 -3.71
C ILE A 72 -2.55 4.54 -3.70
N VAL A 73 -1.70 5.05 -4.58
CA VAL A 73 -1.51 6.49 -4.79
C VAL A 73 -1.91 6.82 -6.21
N ILE A 74 -2.79 7.79 -6.38
CA ILE A 74 -3.36 8.20 -7.66
C ILE A 74 -3.01 9.67 -7.87
N ARG A 75 -2.65 10.04 -9.10
CA ARG A 75 -2.56 11.42 -9.55
C ARG A 75 -3.35 11.59 -10.83
N GLU A 76 -4.01 12.74 -10.96
CA GLU A 76 -4.67 13.13 -12.20
C GLU A 76 -3.61 13.48 -13.25
N THR A 77 -3.92 13.18 -14.50
CA THR A 77 -3.14 13.62 -15.66
C THR A 77 -3.96 14.61 -16.48
N ASP A 78 -3.39 15.12 -17.57
CA ASP A 78 -4.14 15.94 -18.52
C ASP A 78 -5.29 15.14 -19.20
N ASP A 79 -5.22 13.80 -19.16
CA ASP A 79 -6.30 12.91 -19.57
C ASP A 79 -7.09 12.43 -18.34
N ALA A 80 -8.25 13.04 -18.11
CA ALA A 80 -9.13 12.71 -17.00
C ALA A 80 -9.62 11.25 -16.98
N GLY A 81 -9.54 10.52 -18.11
CA GLY A 81 -9.87 9.09 -18.18
C GLY A 81 -8.72 8.16 -17.83
N HIS A 82 -7.48 8.68 -17.76
CA HIS A 82 -6.27 7.89 -17.54
C HIS A 82 -5.41 8.53 -16.45
N PRO A 83 -5.84 8.46 -15.17
CA PRO A 83 -4.98 8.82 -14.06
C PRO A 83 -3.78 7.88 -13.98
N GLU A 84 -2.68 8.38 -13.41
CA GLU A 84 -1.56 7.53 -13.09
C GLU A 84 -1.70 6.96 -11.69
N VAL A 85 -1.38 5.67 -11.53
CA VAL A 85 -1.59 4.93 -10.30
C VAL A 85 -0.35 4.15 -9.89
N LEU A 86 -0.02 4.21 -8.60
CA LEU A 86 0.98 3.38 -7.96
C LEU A 86 0.32 2.51 -6.89
N GLY A 87 0.25 1.20 -7.15
CA GLY A 87 -0.17 0.19 -6.19
C GLY A 87 1.01 -0.36 -5.40
N PHE A 88 0.85 -0.46 -4.08
CA PHE A 88 1.81 -1.05 -3.17
C PHE A 88 1.13 -2.09 -2.27
N LEU A 89 1.79 -3.23 -2.07
CA LEU A 89 1.33 -4.31 -1.22
C LEU A 89 2.46 -4.74 -0.27
N PHE A 90 2.16 -4.74 1.02
CA PHE A 90 3.13 -4.98 2.10
C PHE A 90 2.68 -6.18 2.93
N GLU A 91 3.33 -7.31 2.73
CA GLU A 91 3.08 -8.50 3.55
C GLU A 91 3.50 -8.27 5.01
N HIS A 92 2.62 -8.60 5.94
CA HIS A 92 2.87 -8.45 7.37
C HIS A 92 3.85 -9.53 7.89
N PHE A 93 3.77 -10.75 7.34
CA PHE A 93 4.55 -11.91 7.77
C PHE A 93 5.24 -12.67 6.62
N ASP A 94 5.76 -12.00 5.59
CA ASP A 94 6.55 -12.71 4.57
C ASP A 94 7.90 -13.18 5.18
N PRO A 95 8.18 -14.50 5.27
CA PRO A 95 9.46 -15.01 5.77
C PRO A 95 10.65 -14.58 4.91
N LYS A 96 10.44 -14.30 3.61
CA LYS A 96 11.47 -13.71 2.74
C LYS A 96 11.76 -12.29 3.20
N ILE A 97 10.75 -11.46 3.43
CA ILE A 97 10.88 -10.10 4.00
C ILE A 97 11.44 -10.15 5.44
N LYS A 98 11.05 -11.12 6.26
CA LYS A 98 11.63 -11.36 7.58
C LYS A 98 13.10 -11.72 7.47
N ASN A 99 13.51 -12.60 6.55
CA ASN A 99 14.91 -12.89 6.27
C ASN A 99 15.63 -11.67 5.67
N LEU A 100 14.97 -10.79 4.92
CA LEU A 100 15.55 -9.50 4.51
C LEU A 100 15.76 -8.57 5.72
N TYR A 101 14.82 -8.57 6.68
CA TYR A 101 14.92 -7.81 7.92
C TYR A 101 15.82 -8.43 9.00
N ASP A 102 16.06 -9.74 8.96
CA ASP A 102 16.88 -10.52 9.92
C ASP A 102 18.33 -10.66 9.40
N ASN A 103 18.52 -10.76 8.08
CA ASN A 103 19.85 -10.64 7.42
C ASN A 103 20.38 -9.19 7.38
N ARG A 104 19.76 -8.25 8.11
CA ARG A 104 20.21 -6.85 8.30
C ARG A 104 21.63 -6.69 8.85
N ARG A 105 22.29 -7.77 9.26
CA ARG A 105 23.73 -7.74 9.59
C ARG A 105 24.66 -7.91 8.38
N ASN A 106 24.19 -8.44 7.24
CA ASN A 106 25.07 -8.85 6.14
C ASN A 106 24.58 -8.58 4.70
N HIS A 107 23.35 -8.12 4.46
CA HIS A 107 22.88 -7.81 3.09
C HIS A 107 22.31 -6.37 3.02
N LYS A 108 22.95 -5.51 2.22
CA LYS A 108 22.50 -4.16 1.87
C LYS A 108 21.27 -4.23 0.95
N ILE A 109 20.10 -4.61 1.46
CA ILE A 109 18.88 -4.12 0.83
C ILE A 109 18.71 -2.69 1.31
N ASP A 110 18.59 -1.76 0.38
CA ASP A 110 18.24 -0.39 0.74
C ASP A 110 16.82 -0.43 1.30
N ASP A 111 16.67 -0.20 2.60
CA ASP A 111 15.38 -0.08 3.29
C ASP A 111 14.45 0.97 2.62
N ASN A 112 14.99 1.76 1.67
CA ASN A 112 14.28 2.75 0.86
C ASN A 112 13.77 2.26 -0.51
N ASP A 113 14.09 1.05 -0.96
CA ASP A 113 13.61 0.56 -2.27
C ASP A 113 12.14 0.15 -2.20
N LEU A 114 11.28 1.06 -2.65
CA LEU A 114 9.82 0.84 -2.69
C LEU A 114 9.39 -0.08 -3.83
N SER A 115 10.23 -0.32 -4.83
CA SER A 115 9.87 -1.10 -6.01
C SER A 115 9.61 -2.57 -5.70
N LEU A 116 10.19 -3.08 -4.61
CA LEU A 116 9.96 -4.43 -4.09
C LEU A 116 8.51 -4.67 -3.66
N PHE A 117 7.74 -3.61 -3.44
CA PHE A 117 6.36 -3.67 -2.95
C PHE A 117 5.34 -3.33 -4.03
N PHE A 118 5.75 -3.12 -5.28
CA PHE A 118 4.81 -2.83 -6.35
C PHE A 118 3.83 -3.98 -6.57
N ALA A 119 2.56 -3.61 -6.73
CA ALA A 119 1.48 -4.50 -7.08
C ALA A 119 0.54 -3.80 -8.07
N SER A 120 -0.08 -4.60 -8.95
CA SER A 120 -1.22 -4.13 -9.74
C SER A 120 -2.45 -3.95 -8.83
N LEU A 121 -3.42 -3.16 -9.28
CA LEU A 121 -4.67 -3.01 -8.54
C LEU A 121 -5.47 -4.32 -8.56
N ASP A 122 -5.48 -5.04 -9.69
CA ASP A 122 -6.05 -6.40 -9.78
C ASP A 122 -5.59 -7.30 -8.63
N THR A 123 -4.30 -7.22 -8.27
CA THR A 123 -3.72 -8.03 -7.20
C THR A 123 -4.25 -7.60 -5.83
N ILE A 124 -4.41 -6.29 -5.61
CA ILE A 124 -4.90 -5.73 -4.36
C ILE A 124 -6.40 -6.04 -4.20
N GLU A 125 -7.18 -5.90 -5.28
CA GLU A 125 -8.62 -6.21 -5.31
C GLU A 125 -8.89 -7.68 -5.08
N ALA A 126 -8.16 -8.56 -5.77
CA ALA A 126 -8.28 -10.00 -5.59
C ALA A 126 -8.04 -10.43 -4.13
N ARG A 127 -7.18 -9.71 -3.39
CA ARG A 127 -6.90 -9.99 -1.97
C ARG A 127 -7.82 -9.29 -0.99
N THR A 128 -8.42 -8.16 -1.37
CA THR A 128 -9.27 -7.36 -0.46
C THR A 128 -10.75 -7.58 -0.69
N GLY A 129 -11.14 -8.10 -1.86
CA GLY A 129 -12.54 -8.14 -2.31
C GLY A 129 -13.14 -6.76 -2.59
N LEU A 130 -12.29 -5.73 -2.71
CA LEU A 130 -12.70 -4.37 -3.07
C LEU A 130 -12.58 -4.16 -4.58
N ASP A 131 -13.21 -3.08 -5.04
CA ASP A 131 -13.24 -2.62 -6.43
C ASP A 131 -12.80 -1.15 -6.40
N PHE A 132 -11.64 -0.85 -6.96
CA PHE A 132 -11.06 0.49 -7.03
C PHE A 132 -11.42 1.13 -8.37
N LEU A 133 -11.14 2.42 -8.51
CA LEU A 133 -11.34 3.18 -9.77
C LEU A 133 -12.72 3.12 -10.46
N THR A 134 -13.76 2.56 -9.83
CA THR A 134 -15.19 2.44 -10.25
C THR A 134 -15.88 3.67 -10.84
N MET A 135 -15.24 4.85 -10.76
CA MET A 135 -15.70 6.08 -11.39
C MET A 135 -15.16 6.26 -12.82
N LEU A 136 -14.20 5.43 -13.26
CA LEU A 136 -13.64 5.41 -14.60
C LEU A 136 -14.50 4.53 -15.54
N PRO A 137 -14.40 4.72 -16.87
CA PRO A 137 -15.00 3.78 -17.81
C PRO A 137 -14.32 2.40 -17.74
N ASP A 138 -15.08 1.32 -17.85
CA ASP A 138 -14.60 -0.08 -17.74
C ASP A 138 -13.34 -0.36 -18.56
N THR A 139 -13.21 0.22 -19.76
CA THR A 139 -12.04 0.00 -20.62
C THR A 139 -10.77 0.62 -20.07
N ALA A 140 -10.88 1.81 -19.46
CA ALA A 140 -9.74 2.51 -18.86
C ALA A 140 -9.39 1.89 -17.50
N GLU A 141 -10.40 1.53 -16.72
CA GLU A 141 -10.27 0.79 -15.46
C GLU A 141 -9.45 -0.50 -15.66
N VAL A 142 -9.91 -1.40 -16.55
CA VAL A 142 -9.22 -2.67 -16.86
C VAL A 142 -7.77 -2.46 -17.33
N GLU A 143 -7.53 -1.41 -18.12
CA GLU A 143 -6.18 -1.09 -18.58
C GLU A 143 -5.28 -0.67 -17.41
N ILE A 144 -5.74 0.26 -16.58
CA ILE A 144 -4.96 0.83 -15.48
C ILE A 144 -4.73 -0.21 -14.38
N GLU A 145 -5.73 -1.03 -14.07
CA GLU A 145 -5.69 -1.93 -12.91
C GLU A 145 -4.78 -3.12 -13.11
N SER A 146 -4.62 -3.56 -14.36
CA SER A 146 -3.74 -4.67 -14.73
C SER A 146 -2.25 -4.31 -14.72
N VAL A 147 -1.91 -3.02 -14.74
CA VAL A 147 -0.53 -2.55 -14.82
C VAL A 147 0.15 -2.62 -13.45
N THR A 148 1.24 -3.39 -13.38
CA THR A 148 2.17 -3.31 -12.24
C THR A 148 3.18 -2.18 -12.47
N PRO A 149 3.32 -1.22 -11.55
CA PRO A 149 4.31 -0.17 -11.68
C PRO A 149 5.74 -0.73 -11.78
N THR A 150 6.58 -0.09 -12.58
CA THR A 150 7.99 -0.47 -12.74
C THR A 150 8.95 0.52 -12.11
N ARG A 151 8.47 1.73 -11.82
CA ARG A 151 9.23 2.82 -11.19
C ARG A 151 8.31 3.73 -10.40
N LEU A 152 8.90 4.47 -9.47
CA LEU A 152 8.23 5.58 -8.81
C LEU A 152 8.09 6.75 -9.81
N TRP A 153 7.14 7.64 -9.55
CA TRP A 153 7.12 8.95 -10.21
C TRP A 153 8.38 9.72 -9.84
N ASP A 154 8.89 10.46 -10.81
CA ASP A 154 10.04 11.34 -10.64
C ASP A 154 9.72 12.46 -9.63
#